data_AF-A0A1F6GDK6-F1
#
_entry.id   AF-A0A1F6GDK6-F1
#
_cell.length_a   1.000
_cell.length_b   1.000
_cell.length_c   1.000
_cell.angle_alpha   90.00
_cell.angle_beta   90.00
_cell.angle_gamma   90.00
#
_symmetry.space_group_name_H-M   'P 1'
#
loop_
_entity.id
_entity.type
_entity.pdbx_description
1 polymer ?
#
loop_
_entity_poly.entity_id
_entity_poly.type
_entity_poly.pdbx_seq_one_letter_code
_entity_poly.pdbx_strand_id
1 'polypeptide(L)'
;MAYNACSLKLALIWPLLIALGTYDLGADSMKGPEEVRLKPLTSEVGSPSWMGQKAVGFFQKVISPADGPRSPSYPTGSAYAWQVLGQEGFFWGLLMTGDRLFHEADLPLGPMVEIHAKQRFYDPPRYNRYWRE
;
A
#
# COMPACT_ATOMS: atom_id res chain seq x y z
N MET A 1 -9.67 13.08 55.43
CA MET A 1 -9.53 12.18 54.26
C MET A 1 -10.14 12.86 53.05
N ALA A 2 -9.36 13.57 52.23
CA ALA A 2 -9.91 14.25 51.05
C ALA A 2 -8.84 14.51 49.98
N TYR A 3 -8.23 13.45 49.45
CA TYR A 3 -7.53 13.51 48.16
C TYR A 3 -7.76 12.17 47.49
N ASN A 4 -8.71 12.08 46.54
CA ASN A 4 -8.81 10.99 45.55
C ASN A 4 -9.90 11.26 44.48
N ALA A 5 -10.17 12.53 44.12
CA ALA A 5 -11.17 12.84 43.08
C ALA A 5 -10.56 13.36 41.75
N CYS A 6 -9.26 13.66 41.70
CA CYS A 6 -8.64 14.35 40.56
C CYS A 6 -7.99 13.39 39.52
N SER A 7 -7.66 12.16 39.90
CA SER A 7 -6.95 11.21 39.00
C SER A 7 -7.87 10.44 38.05
N LEU A 8 -9.17 10.33 38.36
CA LEU A 8 -10.09 9.49 37.57
C LEU A 8 -10.64 10.18 36.31
N LYS A 9 -10.58 11.52 36.22
CA LYS A 9 -11.10 12.27 35.07
C LYS A 9 -10.16 12.27 33.86
N LEU A 10 -8.87 12.01 34.05
CA LEU A 10 -7.88 11.92 32.97
C LEU A 10 -7.83 10.54 32.30
N ALA A 11 -8.28 9.48 33.00
CA ALA A 11 -8.22 8.11 32.50
C ALA A 11 -9.29 7.77 31.44
N LEU A 12 -10.38 8.55 31.36
CA LEU A 12 -11.48 8.30 30.42
C LEU A 12 -11.33 9.03 29.08
N ILE A 13 -10.39 9.97 28.96
CA ILE A 13 -10.17 10.73 27.71
C ILE A 13 -9.34 9.90 26.71
N TRP A 14 -8.44 9.07 27.21
CA TRP A 14 -7.59 8.20 26.39
C TRP A 14 -8.35 7.16 25.55
N PRO A 15 -9.33 6.39 26.08
CA PRO A 15 -10.08 5.44 25.26
C PRO A 15 -10.96 6.14 24.20
N LEU A 16 -11.40 7.38 24.45
CA LEU A 16 -12.18 8.15 23.48
C LEU A 16 -11.31 8.61 22.29
N LEU A 17 -10.07 9.04 22.53
CA LEU A 17 -9.12 9.38 21.49
C LEU A 17 -8.63 8.16 20.69
N ILE A 18 -8.54 6.98 21.32
CA ILE A 18 -8.23 5.72 20.64
C ILE A 18 -9.41 5.30 19.74
N ALA A 19 -10.65 5.47 20.19
CA ALA A 19 -11.85 5.14 19.42
C ALA A 19 -12.08 6.09 18.22
N LEU A 20 -11.63 7.34 18.30
CA LEU A 20 -11.62 8.30 17.19
C LEU A 20 -10.34 8.18 16.33
N GLY A 21 -9.35 7.35 16.67
CA GLY A 21 -8.06 7.30 15.96
C GLY A 21 -8.04 6.44 14.69
N THR A 22 -9.09 5.69 14.38
CA THR A 22 -9.05 4.66 13.33
C THR A 22 -10.20 4.75 12.33
N TYR A 23 -10.67 5.96 12.01
CA TYR A 23 -11.31 6.12 10.70
C TYR A 23 -10.22 5.92 9.64
N ASP A 24 -10.16 4.70 9.13
CA ASP A 24 -9.38 4.31 7.97
C ASP A 24 -9.98 5.02 6.75
N LEU A 25 -9.59 6.29 6.58
CA LEU A 25 -9.94 7.12 5.44
C LEU A 25 -9.14 6.62 4.23
N GLY A 26 -9.55 5.47 3.69
CA GLY A 26 -9.21 5.08 2.33
C GLY A 26 -8.01 4.16 2.15
N ALA A 27 -7.77 3.19 3.03
CA ALA A 27 -7.06 1.98 2.63
C ALA A 27 -7.99 1.08 1.77
N ASP A 28 -8.48 1.60 0.64
CA ASP A 28 -8.94 0.69 -0.41
C ASP A 28 -7.73 -0.17 -0.79
N SER A 29 -7.92 -1.47 -1.00
CA SER A 29 -6.82 -2.41 -1.28
C SER A 29 -6.16 -2.17 -2.65
N MET A 30 -6.45 -1.02 -3.28
CA MET A 30 -6.01 -0.56 -4.59
C MET A 30 -6.06 -1.70 -5.61
N LYS A 31 -7.20 -2.41 -5.63
CA LYS A 31 -7.47 -3.51 -6.56
C LYS A 31 -8.04 -2.96 -7.85
N GLY A 32 -7.47 -3.36 -8.98
CA GLY A 32 -7.89 -2.89 -10.31
C GLY A 32 -9.27 -3.40 -10.71
N PRO A 33 -9.77 -2.99 -11.90
CA PRO A 33 -10.83 -3.74 -12.56
C PRO A 33 -10.44 -5.21 -12.61
N GLU A 34 -11.41 -6.11 -12.36
CA GLU A 34 -11.21 -7.52 -12.03
C GLU A 34 -9.97 -8.12 -12.69
N GLU A 35 -8.94 -8.37 -11.86
CA GLU A 35 -7.78 -9.12 -12.29
C GLU A 35 -8.30 -10.49 -12.71
N VAL A 36 -8.26 -10.76 -14.03
CA VAL A 36 -8.53 -12.08 -14.60
C VAL A 36 -7.87 -13.12 -13.70
N ARG A 37 -8.54 -14.25 -13.41
CA ARG A 37 -7.99 -15.32 -12.58
C ARG A 37 -6.67 -15.81 -13.18
N LEU A 38 -5.56 -15.27 -12.70
CA LEU A 38 -4.23 -15.46 -13.27
C LEU A 38 -3.35 -16.23 -12.29
N LYS A 39 -2.36 -16.93 -12.84
CA LYS A 39 -1.52 -17.94 -12.16
C LYS A 39 -0.99 -17.39 -10.82
N PRO A 40 -1.09 -18.15 -9.71
CA PRO A 40 -0.62 -17.68 -8.42
C PRO A 40 0.86 -17.30 -8.51
N LEU A 41 1.17 -16.09 -8.05
CA LEU A 41 2.53 -15.55 -8.01
C LEU A 41 3.37 -16.48 -7.14
N THR A 42 4.49 -16.92 -7.69
CA THR A 42 5.41 -17.87 -7.07
C THR A 42 6.11 -17.20 -5.89
N SER A 43 5.59 -17.42 -4.68
CA SER A 43 6.21 -16.95 -3.45
C SER A 43 7.58 -17.58 -3.27
N GLU A 44 8.62 -16.78 -3.01
CA GLU A 44 9.89 -17.30 -2.54
C GLU A 44 9.70 -17.95 -1.16
N VAL A 45 9.91 -19.27 -1.11
CA VAL A 45 9.83 -20.04 0.13
C VAL A 45 10.93 -19.55 1.07
N GLY A 46 10.55 -18.83 2.14
CA GLY A 46 11.45 -18.39 3.22
C GLY A 46 11.93 -16.93 3.18
N SER A 47 11.46 -16.09 2.25
CA SER A 47 11.85 -14.67 2.19
C SER A 47 11.16 -13.82 3.26
N PRO A 48 11.85 -12.90 3.98
CA PRO A 48 11.25 -12.04 5.02
C PRO A 48 10.44 -10.88 4.41
N SER A 49 9.48 -11.20 3.53
CA SER A 49 8.57 -10.26 2.86
C SER A 49 7.87 -9.29 3.81
N TRP A 50 7.56 -9.77 5.02
CA TRP A 50 6.93 -8.98 6.07
C TRP A 50 7.75 -7.74 6.47
N MET A 51 9.09 -7.78 6.41
CA MET A 51 9.93 -6.62 6.70
C MET A 51 9.72 -5.52 5.67
N GLY A 52 9.71 -5.90 4.39
CA GLY A 52 9.45 -4.99 3.29
C GLY A 52 8.06 -4.38 3.39
N GLN A 53 7.03 -5.21 3.62
CA GLN A 53 5.67 -4.71 3.82
C GLN A 53 5.60 -3.74 5.00
N LYS A 54 6.16 -4.07 6.17
CA LYS A 54 6.16 -3.16 7.33
C LYS A 54 6.85 -1.82 7.02
N ALA A 55 7.96 -1.83 6.30
CA ALA A 55 8.63 -0.60 5.87
C ALA A 55 7.74 0.24 4.94
N VAL A 56 7.10 -0.38 3.95
CA VAL A 56 6.15 0.30 3.05
C VAL A 56 4.94 0.85 3.81
N GLY A 57 4.37 0.06 4.73
CA GLY A 57 3.25 0.51 5.56
C GLY A 57 3.62 1.66 6.49
N PHE A 58 4.85 1.68 7.01
CA PHE A 58 5.36 2.83 7.77
C PHE A 58 5.51 4.06 6.87
N PHE A 59 6.06 3.90 5.66
CA PHE A 59 6.15 4.99 4.68
C PHE A 59 4.77 5.56 4.35
N GLN A 60 3.77 4.72 4.08
CA GLN A 60 2.40 5.12 3.80
C GLN A 60 1.76 5.88 4.98
N LYS A 61 2.00 5.45 6.22
CA LYS A 61 1.36 6.05 7.40
C LYS A 61 2.06 7.29 7.93
N VAL A 62 3.39 7.35 7.84
CA VAL A 62 4.20 8.35 8.55
C VAL A 62 4.86 9.35 7.60
N ILE A 63 5.32 8.90 6.43
CA ILE A 63 6.10 9.75 5.53
C ILE A 63 5.20 10.36 4.44
N SER A 64 4.39 9.54 3.78
CA SER A 64 3.53 10.00 2.68
C SER A 64 2.12 9.41 2.74
N PRO A 65 1.28 9.86 3.71
CA PRO A 65 -0.15 9.56 3.69
C PRO A 65 -0.86 10.05 2.42
N ALA A 66 -0.27 11.04 1.75
CA ALA A 66 -0.80 11.63 0.54
C ALA A 66 -0.40 10.90 -0.76
N ASP A 67 0.34 9.79 -0.68
CA ASP A 67 0.75 9.01 -1.85
C ASP A 67 -0.46 8.49 -2.66
N GLY A 68 -1.49 8.00 -1.96
CA GLY A 68 -2.73 7.49 -2.56
C GLY A 68 -3.47 8.51 -3.44
N PRO A 69 -3.86 9.69 -2.90
CA PRO A 69 -4.63 10.67 -3.65
C PRO A 69 -3.88 11.37 -4.79
N ARG A 70 -2.55 11.45 -4.72
CA ARG A 70 -1.70 12.21 -5.66
C ARG A 70 -1.10 11.37 -6.78
N SER A 71 -0.94 10.06 -6.59
CA SER A 71 -0.34 9.22 -7.62
C SER A 71 -1.19 9.19 -8.90
N PRO A 72 -0.57 9.37 -10.08
CA PRO A 72 -1.26 9.25 -11.36
C PRO A 72 -1.50 7.78 -11.76
N SER A 73 -0.83 6.83 -11.10
CA SER A 73 -0.95 5.39 -11.39
C SER A 73 -1.85 4.65 -10.40
N TYR A 74 -2.36 3.52 -10.85
CA TYR A 74 -3.18 2.60 -10.08
C TYR A 74 -2.72 1.14 -10.30
N PRO A 75 -2.35 0.39 -9.24
CA PRO A 75 -2.15 0.84 -7.86
C PRO A 75 -1.10 1.96 -7.74
N THR A 76 -1.06 2.68 -6.61
CA THR A 76 0.01 3.66 -6.35
C THR A 76 1.36 2.96 -6.19
N GLY A 77 2.47 3.69 -6.31
CA GLY A 77 3.81 3.12 -6.17
C GLY A 77 4.02 2.38 -4.84
N SER A 78 3.56 2.94 -3.72
CA SER A 78 3.65 2.25 -2.43
C SER A 78 2.70 1.05 -2.31
N ALA A 79 1.48 1.13 -2.88
CA ALA A 79 0.54 0.02 -2.88
C ALA A 79 1.05 -1.14 -3.76
N TYR A 80 1.66 -0.83 -4.90
CA TYR A 80 2.36 -1.78 -5.76
C TYR A 80 3.49 -2.46 -4.99
N ALA A 81 4.36 -1.69 -4.34
CA ALA A 81 5.47 -2.22 -3.57
C ALA A 81 4.99 -3.20 -2.47
N TRP A 82 3.92 -2.84 -1.76
CA TRP A 82 3.30 -3.70 -0.76
C TRP A 82 2.82 -5.04 -1.35
N GLN A 83 2.18 -5.00 -2.53
CA GLN A 83 1.68 -6.18 -3.23
C GLN A 83 2.84 -7.09 -3.68
N VAL A 84 3.83 -6.57 -4.42
CA VAL A 84 4.96 -7.38 -4.91
C VAL A 84 5.83 -7.91 -3.78
N LEU A 85 6.05 -7.16 -2.70
CA LEU A 85 6.83 -7.67 -1.56
C LEU A 85 6.12 -8.85 -0.89
N GLY A 86 4.79 -8.82 -0.79
CA GLY A 86 4.00 -9.93 -0.24
C GLY A 86 3.94 -11.15 -1.14
N GLN A 87 3.89 -10.93 -2.45
CA GLN A 87 3.67 -11.97 -3.45
C GLN A 87 4.97 -12.62 -3.93
N GLU A 88 6.02 -11.82 -4.12
CA GLU A 88 7.28 -12.22 -4.75
C GLU A 88 8.41 -12.48 -3.77
N GLY A 89 8.24 -12.07 -2.50
CA GLY A 89 9.31 -12.04 -1.53
C GLY A 89 10.08 -10.72 -1.55
N PHE A 90 10.98 -10.55 -0.58
CA PHE A 90 11.69 -9.29 -0.36
C PHE A 90 12.58 -8.89 -1.53
N PHE A 91 13.40 -9.81 -2.04
CA PHE A 91 14.38 -9.51 -3.10
C PHE A 91 13.70 -9.15 -4.42
N TRP A 92 12.82 -10.03 -4.91
CA TRP A 92 12.12 -9.79 -6.17
C TRP A 92 11.08 -8.67 -6.07
N GLY A 93 10.41 -8.54 -4.91
CA GLY A 93 9.52 -7.42 -4.68
C GLY A 93 10.25 -6.07 -4.73
N LEU A 94 11.47 -5.98 -4.18
CA LEU A 94 12.30 -4.79 -4.31
C LEU A 94 12.72 -4.53 -5.75
N LEU A 95 13.16 -5.56 -6.48
CA LEU A 95 13.58 -5.41 -7.87
C LEU A 95 12.41 -4.96 -8.76
N MET A 96 11.23 -5.57 -8.63
CA MET A 96 10.02 -5.19 -9.34
C MET A 96 9.54 -3.78 -8.98
N THR A 97 9.73 -3.36 -7.72
CA THR A 97 9.42 -1.98 -7.28
C THR A 97 10.37 -0.98 -7.92
N GLY A 98 11.67 -1.27 -7.94
CA GLY A 98 12.68 -0.43 -8.57
C GLY A 98 12.47 -0.30 -10.08
N ASP A 99 12.25 -1.43 -10.76
CA ASP A 99 11.98 -1.46 -12.19
C ASP A 99 10.78 -0.57 -12.56
N ARG A 100 9.66 -0.72 -11.84
CA ARG A 100 8.50 0.16 -12.03
C ARG A 100 8.82 1.63 -11.82
N LEU A 101 9.63 1.97 -10.82
CA LEU A 101 9.98 3.37 -10.53
C LEU A 101 10.76 4.00 -11.70
N PHE A 102 11.62 3.24 -12.37
CA PHE A 102 12.29 3.70 -13.59
C PHE A 102 11.32 3.83 -14.76
N HIS A 103 10.37 2.90 -14.90
CA HIS A 103 9.34 2.94 -15.93
C HIS A 103 8.22 3.97 -15.65
N GLU A 104 8.20 4.64 -14.50
CA GLU A 104 7.14 5.61 -14.16
C GLU A 104 7.08 6.80 -15.15
N ALA A 105 8.21 7.14 -15.77
CA ALA A 105 8.29 8.15 -16.82
C ALA A 105 7.51 7.77 -18.09
N ASP A 106 7.35 6.47 -18.35
CA ASP A 106 6.70 5.92 -19.54
C ASP A 106 5.20 5.60 -19.31
N LEU A 107 4.68 5.86 -18.11
CA LEU A 107 3.25 5.69 -17.78
C LEU A 107 2.26 6.28 -18.80
N PRO A 108 2.52 7.43 -19.46
CA PRO A 108 1.60 7.98 -20.47
C PRO A 108 1.25 7.03 -21.63
N LEU A 109 2.02 5.96 -21.83
CA LEU A 109 1.81 4.96 -22.87
C LEU A 109 0.88 3.82 -22.45
N GLY A 110 0.56 3.71 -21.15
CA GLY A 110 -0.23 2.63 -20.58
C GLY A 110 -1.75 2.81 -20.68
N PRO A 111 -2.52 1.73 -20.46
CA PRO A 111 -3.98 1.81 -20.43
C PRO A 111 -4.45 2.69 -19.26
N MET A 112 -5.46 3.54 -19.50
CA MET A 112 -6.10 4.34 -18.46
C MET A 112 -7.38 3.66 -17.95
N VAL A 113 -7.60 3.74 -16.64
CA VAL A 113 -8.81 3.26 -15.96
C VAL A 113 -9.43 4.39 -15.15
N GLU A 114 -10.76 4.42 -15.07
CA GLU A 114 -11.46 5.37 -14.22
C GLU A 114 -11.68 4.75 -12.84
N ILE A 115 -11.03 5.32 -11.82
CA ILE A 115 -11.12 4.84 -10.44
C ILE A 115 -11.37 6.04 -9.53
N HIS A 116 -12.42 5.94 -8.71
CA HIS A 116 -12.92 7.04 -7.88
C HIS A 116 -13.19 8.34 -8.68
N ALA A 117 -13.82 8.22 -9.86
CA ALA A 117 -14.11 9.33 -10.77
C ALA A 117 -12.87 10.13 -11.22
N LYS A 118 -11.69 9.51 -11.17
CA LYS A 118 -10.42 10.04 -11.70
C LYS A 118 -9.84 9.06 -12.69
N GLN A 119 -9.32 9.57 -13.80
CA GLN A 119 -8.52 8.77 -14.72
C GLN A 119 -7.14 8.55 -14.12
N ARG A 120 -6.72 7.28 -14.07
CA ARG A 120 -5.41 6.84 -13.58
C ARG A 120 -4.80 5.86 -14.57
N PHE A 121 -3.48 5.84 -14.66
CA PHE A 121 -2.75 4.84 -15.45
C PHE A 121 -2.81 3.49 -14.74
N TYR A 122 -3.23 2.45 -15.44
CA TYR A 122 -3.33 1.11 -14.89
C TYR A 122 -2.03 0.34 -15.10
N ASP A 123 -1.34 0.05 -14.01
CA ASP A 123 -0.09 -0.71 -14.03
C ASP A 123 -0.07 -1.71 -12.86
N PRO A 124 -0.67 -2.90 -12.99
CA PRO A 124 -0.64 -3.92 -11.95
C PRO A 124 0.73 -4.64 -11.88
N PRO A 125 1.11 -5.24 -10.73
CA PRO A 125 2.29 -6.10 -10.56
C PRO A 125 2.59 -7.06 -11.71
N ARG A 126 1.55 -7.64 -12.29
CA ARG A 126 1.69 -8.61 -13.38
C ARG A 126 2.31 -8.02 -14.64
N TYR A 127 2.06 -6.76 -14.96
CA TYR A 127 2.60 -6.16 -16.19
C TYR A 127 4.11 -5.99 -16.13
N ASN A 128 4.68 -5.91 -14.92
CA ASN A 128 6.11 -5.72 -14.70
C ASN A 128 6.84 -7.03 -14.38
N ARG A 129 6.18 -8.19 -14.53
CA ARG A 129 6.75 -9.52 -14.23
C ARG A 129 7.39 -10.23 -15.43
N TYR A 130 7.23 -9.68 -16.63
CA TYR A 130 7.58 -10.31 -17.92
C TYR A 130 9.02 -10.83 -18.02
N TRP A 131 9.98 -10.22 -17.32
CA TRP A 131 11.39 -10.61 -17.37
C TRP A 131 11.73 -11.83 -16.49
N ARG A 132 10.78 -12.33 -15.68
CA ARG A 132 10.93 -13.48 -14.79
C ARG A 132 9.98 -14.64 -15.09
N GLU A 133 9.02 -14.46 -16.02
CA GLU A 133 8.00 -15.48 -16.37
C GLU A 133 8.51 -16.57 -17.32
#